data_AF-H1W4W6-F1
#
_entry.id   AF-H1W4W6-F1
#
_cell.length_a   1.000
_cell.length_b   1.000
_cell.length_c   1.000
_cell.angle_alpha   90.00
_cell.angle_beta   90.00
_cell.angle_gamma   90.00
#
_symmetry.space_group_name_H-M   'P 1'
#
loop_
_entity.id
_entity.type
_entity.pdbx_description
1 polymer ?
#
loop_
_entity_poly.entity_id
_entity_poly.type
_entity_poly.pdbx_seq_one_letter_code
_entity_poly.pdbx_strand_id
1 'polypeptide(L)' 'MIALGKYRDVTWPDNWTSTTIDGKKTAQFEHTLLVTEDGVEVLTARTANSPGGKIPMPGANGETNGTTA' A
#
# COMPACT_ATOMS: atom_id res chain seq x y z
N MET A 1 -2.64 -2.03 -6.32
CA MET A 1 -1.81 -0.85 -6.63
C MET A 1 -2.73 0.35 -6.85
N ILE A 2 -2.35 1.54 -6.38
CA ILE A 2 -3.05 2.81 -6.66
C ILE A 2 -2.06 3.76 -7.36
N ALA A 3 -2.53 4.46 -8.39
CA ALA A 3 -1.74 5.42 -9.16
C ALA A 3 -2.23 6.85 -8.89
N LEU A 4 -1.31 7.81 -8.78
CA LEU A 4 -1.64 9.25 -8.74
C LEU A 4 -2.17 9.77 -10.09
N GLY A 5 -1.90 9.03 -11.15
CA GLY A 5 -2.19 9.40 -12.54
C GLY A 5 -3.17 8.46 -13.22
N LYS A 6 -2.86 8.13 -14.46
CA LYS A 6 -3.64 7.17 -15.26
C LYS A 6 -3.44 5.75 -14.72
N TYR A 7 -4.51 4.95 -14.76
CA TYR A 7 -4.51 3.57 -14.30
C TYR A 7 -3.81 2.60 -15.27
N ARG A 8 -3.65 2.98 -16.55
CA ARG A 8 -3.04 2.12 -17.58
C ARG A 8 -1.55 1.98 -17.34
N ASP A 9 -1.05 0.76 -17.53
CA ASP A 9 0.35 0.40 -17.41
C ASP A 9 1.00 0.07 -18.77
N VAL A 10 2.33 0.01 -18.75
CA VAL A 10 3.19 -0.48 -19.82
C VAL A 10 4.30 -1.34 -19.22
N THR A 11 4.55 -2.49 -19.83
CA THR A 11 5.66 -3.38 -19.49
C THR A 11 6.92 -2.91 -20.21
N TRP A 12 8.01 -2.76 -19.46
CA TRP A 12 9.32 -2.44 -20.02
C TRP A 12 9.88 -3.59 -20.86
N PRO A 13 10.92 -3.34 -21.68
CA PRO A 13 11.55 -4.38 -22.50
C PRO A 13 12.18 -5.54 -21.72
N ASP A 14 12.33 -5.41 -20.40
CA ASP A 14 12.77 -6.49 -19.50
C ASP A 14 11.69 -7.57 -19.26
N ASN A 15 10.47 -7.36 -19.76
CA ASN A 15 9.29 -8.24 -19.61
C ASN A 15 8.82 -8.41 -18.16
N TRP A 16 9.20 -7.51 -17.25
CA TRP A 16 8.84 -7.59 -15.83
C TRP A 16 8.38 -6.26 -15.24
N THR A 17 9.11 -5.18 -15.52
CA THR A 17 8.83 -3.89 -14.88
C THR A 17 7.55 -3.30 -15.47
N SER A 18 6.47 -3.27 -14.68
CA SER A 18 5.23 -2.58 -15.03
C SER A 18 5.26 -1.15 -14.49
N THR A 19 5.08 -0.18 -15.37
CA THR A 19 5.06 1.25 -15.03
C THR A 19 3.79 1.92 -15.56
N THR A 20 3.37 3.03 -14.96
CA THR A 20 2.23 3.81 -15.48
C THR A 20 2.59 4.46 -16.82
N ILE A 21 1.63 4.54 -17.74
CA ILE A 21 1.84 5.18 -19.04
C ILE A 21 2.18 6.68 -18.95
N ASP A 22 1.93 7.30 -17.80
CA ASP A 22 2.20 8.73 -17.55
C ASP A 22 3.36 8.98 -16.58
N GLY A 23 4.07 7.92 -16.16
CA GLY A 23 5.26 7.99 -15.30
C GLY A 23 5.01 8.52 -13.88
N LYS A 24 3.75 8.70 -13.46
CA LYS A 24 3.43 9.16 -12.09
C LYS A 24 3.57 8.03 -11.08
N LYS A 25 3.81 8.41 -9.82
CA LYS A 25 4.03 7.47 -8.70
C LYS A 25 2.83 6.56 -8.47
N THR A 26 3.14 5.34 -8.05
CA THR A 26 2.19 4.33 -7.58
C THR A 26 2.54 3.87 -6.17
N ALA A 27 1.57 3.29 -5.46
CA ALA A 27 1.78 2.63 -4.19
C ALA A 27 1.02 1.29 -4.15
N GLN A 28 1.57 0.32 -3.40
CA GLN A 28 0.97 -0.99 -3.17
C GLN A 28 1.17 -1.40 -1.71
N PHE A 29 0.16 -2.08 -1.16
CA PHE A 29 0.26 -2.89 0.04
C PHE A 29 -0.32 -4.27 -0.28
N GLU A 30 0.13 -5.30 0.41
CA GLU A 30 -0.28 -6.69 0.19
C GLU A 30 -0.36 -7.46 1.50
N HIS A 31 -1.37 -8.32 1.62
CA HIS A 31 -1.48 -9.33 2.67
C HIS A 31 -1.98 -10.65 2.09
N THR A 32 -1.40 -11.75 2.57
CA THR A 32 -1.98 -13.09 2.44
C THR A 32 -3.04 -13.28 3.52
N LEU A 33 -4.24 -13.70 3.11
CA LEU A 33 -5.41 -13.86 3.98
C LEU A 33 -5.85 -15.32 4.06
N LEU A 34 -6.26 -15.76 5.24
CA LEU A 34 -6.92 -17.04 5.50
C LEU A 34 -8.37 -16.79 5.91
N VAL A 35 -9.32 -17.37 5.20
CA VAL A 35 -10.75 -17.30 5.57
C VAL A 35 -11.01 -18.27 6.72
N THR A 36 -11.65 -17.79 7.80
CA THR A 36 -12.05 -18.58 8.97
C THR A 36 -13.57 -18.76 8.98
N GLU A 37 -14.11 -19.53 9.94
CA GLU A 37 -15.55 -19.77 10.05
C GLU A 37 -16.37 -18.48 10.25
N ASP A 38 -15.78 -17.50 10.93
CA ASP A 38 -16.41 -16.27 11.40
C ASP A 38 -15.76 -14.99 10.84
N GLY A 39 -14.74 -15.10 9.99
CA GLY A 39 -14.02 -13.94 9.47
C GLY A 39 -12.77 -14.25 8.66
N VAL A 40 -11.70 -13.54 8.96
CA VAL A 40 -10.43 -13.62 8.23
C VAL A 40 -9.25 -13.44 9.18
N GLU A 41 -8.21 -14.24 8.97
CA GLU A 41 -6.89 -14.08 9.58
C GLU A 41 -5.91 -13.48 8.57
N VAL A 42 -5.17 -12.46 8.99
CA VAL A 42 -4.13 -11.79 8.19
C VAL A 42 -2.78 -12.43 8.47
N LEU A 43 -2.40 -13.43 7.69
CA LEU A 43 -1.20 -14.26 7.92
C LEU A 43 0.13 -13.49 7.86
N THR A 44 0.11 -12.33 7.19
CA THR A 44 1.30 -11.48 6.95
C THR A 44 1.20 -10.16 7.71
N ALA A 45 0.39 -10.12 8.78
CA ALA A 45 0.27 -8.96 9.65
C ALA A 45 1.63 -8.58 10.28
N ARG A 46 1.75 -7.30 10.66
CA ARG A 46 2.94 -6.77 11.34
C ARG A 46 3.16 -7.46 12.69
N THR A 47 4.42 -7.66 13.05
CA THR A 47 4.83 -8.18 14.36
C THR A 47 5.35 -7.05 15.26
N ALA A 48 5.67 -7.36 16.52
CA ALA A 48 6.21 -6.39 17.48
C ALA A 48 7.49 -5.68 16.98
N ASN A 49 8.26 -6.36 16.11
CA ASN A 49 9.53 -5.87 15.60
C ASN A 49 9.42 -5.29 14.18
N SER A 50 8.21 -5.16 13.62
CA SER A 50 8.05 -4.55 12.30
C SER A 50 8.41 -3.05 12.33
N PRO A 51 9.30 -2.57 11.44
CA PRO A 51 9.68 -1.15 11.38
C PRO A 51 8.48 -0.23 11.07
N GLY A 52 8.46 0.98 11.63
CA GLY A 52 7.40 1.97 11.42
C GLY A 52 6.28 2.01 12.49
N GLY A 53 6.38 1.17 13.53
CA GLY A 53 5.45 1.21 14.68
C GLY A 53 3.99 0.93 14.33
N LYS A 54 3.07 1.21 15.26
CA LYS A 54 1.64 1.25 14.96
C LYS A 54 1.31 2.64 14.42
N ILE A 55 0.74 2.71 13.21
CA ILE A 55 0.25 3.98 12.67
C ILE A 55 -1.12 4.26 13.32
N PRO A 56 -1.33 5.44 13.94
CA PRO A 56 -2.64 5.83 14.44
C PRO A 56 -3.66 5.82 13.30
N MET A 57 -4.89 5.40 13.58
CA MET A 57 -5.98 5.58 12.64
C MET A 57 -6.12 7.08 12.34
N PRO A 58 -6.15 7.50 11.07
CA PRO A 58 -6.41 8.90 10.74
C PRO A 58 -7.72 9.33 11.40
N GLY A 59 -7.66 10.37 12.24
CA GLY A 59 -8.86 10.98 12.81
C GLY A 59 -9.75 11.52 11.69
N ALA A 60 -11.07 11.54 11.90
CA ALA A 60 -12.05 12.02 10.91
C ALA A 60 -11.86 13.50 10.49
N ASN A 61 -10.94 14.22 11.12
CA ASN A 61 -10.61 15.60 10.80
C ASN A 61 -9.22 15.63 10.15
N GLY A 62 -9.18 15.97 8.86
CA GLY A 62 -7.98 15.94 8.02
C GLY A 62 -6.86 16.88 8.49
N GLU A 63 -6.07 16.43 9.46
CA GLU A 63 -4.77 17.01 9.74
C GLU A 63 -3.75 16.48 8.72
N THR A 64 -3.24 17.41 7.92
CA THR A 64 -2.23 17.22 6.90
C THR A 64 -0.94 16.68 7.52
N ASN A 65 -0.53 15.47 7.15
CA ASN A 65 0.82 14.97 7.46
C ASN A 65 1.85 15.80 6.68
N GLY A 66 2.37 16.82 7.35
CA GLY A 66 3.42 17.68 6.87
C GLY A 66 3.68 18.78 7.88
N THR A 67 4.36 18.46 8.98
CA THR A 67 5.35 19.28 9.73
C THR A 67 5.62 18.58 11.06
N THR A 68 6.87 18.15 11.29
CA THR A 68 7.68 18.52 12.47
C THR A 68 9.06 17.85 12.38
N ALA A 69 10.08 18.71 12.33
CA ALA A 69 11.53 18.53 12.58
C ALA A 69 12.29 17.42 11.83
#